data_AF-K6YE44-F1
#
_entry.id   AF-K6YE44-F1
#
_cell.length_a   1.000
_cell.length_b   1.000
_cell.length_c   1.000
_cell.angle_alpha   90.00
_cell.angle_beta   90.00
_cell.angle_gamma   90.00
#
_symmetry.space_group_name_H-M   'P 1'
#
loop_
_entity.id
_entity.type
_entity.pdbx_description
1 polymer ?
#
loop_
_entity_poly.entity_id
_entity_poly.type
_entity_poly.pdbx_seq_one_letter_code
_entity_poly.pdbx_strand_id
1 'polypeptide(L)'
;MSSLSTILKAYWLLAKWDYKISKQPYAKWKSDLDSNSVDLSSSPNQRFDAYPQQQYVQVAQLFGKVTRHHYRKMNCLRRCMALKELLISMHMPSNLHIGVRFAPELQAHSWLSVNGFIINDSKEVVSTYTEITNKSQFFQTSISTL
;
A
#
# COMPACT_ATOMS: atom_id res chain seq x y z
N MET A 1 -22.22 -5.62 -1.17
CA MET A 1 -21.28 -6.60 -0.56
C MET A 1 -21.53 -6.63 0.93
N SER A 2 -21.62 -7.81 1.57
CA SER A 2 -21.82 -7.87 3.02
C SER A 2 -20.53 -7.48 3.75
N SER A 3 -20.63 -6.55 4.69
CA SER A 3 -19.50 -6.06 5.50
C SER A 3 -18.70 -7.20 6.15
N LEU A 4 -19.39 -8.28 6.55
CA LEU A 4 -18.78 -9.45 7.20
C LEU A 4 -17.77 -10.18 6.29
N SER A 5 -18.13 -10.41 5.02
CA SER A 5 -17.23 -11.11 4.08
C SER A 5 -15.93 -10.33 3.86
N THR A 6 -16.03 -9.01 3.72
CA THR A 6 -14.88 -8.11 3.61
C THR A 6 -14.01 -8.13 4.87
N ILE A 7 -14.64 -8.13 6.06
CA ILE A 7 -13.91 -8.19 7.34
C ILE A 7 -13.13 -9.49 7.47
N LEU A 8 -13.77 -10.64 7.23
CA LEU A 8 -13.11 -11.95 7.32
C LEU A 8 -11.95 -12.06 6.33
N LYS A 9 -12.15 -11.59 5.11
CA LYS A 9 -11.09 -11.56 4.08
C LYS A 9 -9.94 -10.63 4.46
N ALA A 10 -10.24 -9.45 4.98
CA ALA A 10 -9.22 -8.51 5.47
C ALA A 10 -8.39 -9.13 6.60
N TYR A 11 -9.04 -9.81 7.56
CA TYR A 11 -8.37 -10.48 8.66
C TYR A 11 -7.44 -11.59 8.15
N TRP A 12 -7.93 -12.44 7.24
CA TRP A 12 -7.11 -13.49 6.62
C TRP A 12 -5.93 -12.91 5.82
N LEU A 13 -6.14 -11.85 5.05
CA LEU A 13 -5.08 -11.19 4.28
C LEU A 13 -3.99 -10.60 5.17
N LEU A 14 -4.36 -10.01 6.31
CA LEU A 14 -3.39 -9.52 7.30
C LEU A 14 -2.54 -10.67 7.86
N ALA A 15 -3.16 -11.79 8.23
CA ALA A 15 -2.45 -12.99 8.68
C ALA A 15 -1.54 -13.57 7.59
N LYS A 16 -2.03 -13.65 6.35
CA LYS A 16 -1.26 -14.12 5.18
C LYS A 16 0.00 -13.28 4.97
N TRP A 17 -0.15 -11.96 4.93
CA TRP A 17 0.97 -11.04 4.69
C TRP A 17 1.94 -10.96 5.87
N ASP A 18 1.44 -11.10 7.10
CA ASP A 18 2.31 -11.22 8.27
C ASP A 18 3.18 -12.47 8.20
N TYR A 19 2.58 -13.62 7.88
CA TYR A 19 3.33 -14.87 7.68
C TYR A 19 4.33 -14.75 6.53
N LYS A 20 3.90 -14.25 5.37
CA LYS A 20 4.74 -14.11 4.17
C LYS A 20 5.98 -13.27 4.45
N ILE A 21 5.81 -12.07 5.02
CA ILE A 21 6.91 -11.14 5.30
C ILE A 21 7.78 -11.63 6.46
N SER A 22 7.21 -12.31 7.47
CA SER A 22 7.97 -12.74 8.65
C SER A 22 8.73 -14.04 8.46
N LYS A 23 8.28 -14.92 7.56
CA LYS A 23 8.79 -16.30 7.43
C LYS A 23 9.39 -16.62 6.07
N GLN A 24 9.16 -15.80 5.05
CA GLN A 24 9.67 -16.06 3.72
C GLN A 24 10.77 -15.06 3.34
N PRO A 25 11.83 -15.51 2.66
CA PRO A 25 12.85 -14.62 2.11
C PRO A 25 12.22 -13.60 1.16
N TYR A 26 12.76 -12.37 1.16
CA TYR A 26 12.29 -11.27 0.31
C TYR A 26 12.16 -11.66 -1.17
N ALA A 27 13.09 -12.46 -1.69
CA ALA A 27 13.07 -12.94 -3.07
C ALA A 27 11.77 -13.67 -3.46
N LYS A 28 11.07 -14.31 -2.51
CA LYS A 28 9.82 -15.04 -2.77
C LYS A 28 8.58 -14.16 -2.89
N TRP A 29 8.63 -12.92 -2.40
CA TRP A 29 7.48 -12.03 -2.37
C TRP A 29 7.75 -10.63 -2.94
N LYS A 30 8.99 -10.35 -3.36
CA LYS A 30 9.33 -9.08 -4.01
C LYS A 30 8.49 -8.81 -5.26
N SER A 31 8.15 -9.85 -6.03
CA SER A 31 7.34 -9.70 -7.24
C SER A 31 5.96 -9.15 -6.93
N ASP A 32 5.39 -9.38 -5.75
CA ASP A 32 4.07 -8.84 -5.41
C ASP A 32 4.08 -7.31 -5.23
N LEU A 33 5.25 -6.74 -4.93
CA LEU A 33 5.45 -5.27 -4.91
C LEU A 33 5.31 -4.72 -6.33
N ASP A 34 5.97 -5.39 -7.29
CA ASP A 34 6.11 -4.96 -8.68
C ASP A 34 4.88 -5.30 -9.54
N SER A 35 4.29 -6.48 -9.34
CA SER A 35 3.27 -7.08 -10.23
C SER A 35 1.94 -6.35 -10.25
N ASN A 36 1.78 -5.32 -9.41
CA ASN A 36 0.52 -4.63 -9.19
C ASN A 36 0.67 -3.11 -9.13
N SER A 37 1.80 -2.53 -9.56
CA SER A 37 1.82 -1.12 -9.95
C SER A 37 1.11 -1.04 -11.29
N VAL A 38 -0.05 -0.38 -11.34
CA VAL A 38 -0.71 -0.18 -12.62
C VAL A 38 0.11 0.86 -13.35
N ASP A 39 0.64 0.47 -14.50
CA ASP A 39 1.40 1.37 -15.36
C ASP A 39 0.45 2.49 -15.83
N LEU A 40 0.58 3.67 -15.20
CA LEU A 40 -0.20 4.87 -15.53
C LEU A 40 -0.04 5.28 -17.00
N SER A 41 1.03 4.80 -17.64
CA SER A 41 1.40 5.03 -19.03
C SER A 41 0.58 4.21 -20.04
N SER A 42 -0.08 3.12 -19.63
CA SER A 42 -0.66 2.14 -20.57
C SER A 42 -2.17 2.27 -20.84
N SER A 43 -2.93 3.02 -20.03
CA SER A 43 -4.29 3.49 -20.37
C SER A 43 -4.83 4.36 -19.21
N PRO A 44 -4.89 5.70 -19.35
CA PRO A 44 -5.25 6.60 -18.24
C PRO A 44 -6.70 6.47 -17.73
N ASN A 45 -7.65 6.03 -18.58
CA ASN A 45 -9.07 6.32 -18.36
C ASN A 45 -10.02 5.12 -18.22
N GLN A 46 -9.55 3.86 -18.23
CA GLN A 46 -10.49 2.71 -18.33
C GLN A 46 -10.64 1.81 -17.11
N ARG A 47 -9.68 1.75 -16.17
CA ARG A 47 -9.77 0.82 -15.02
C ARG A 47 -10.02 1.49 -13.67
N PHE A 48 -9.58 2.72 -13.48
CA PHE A 48 -9.70 3.42 -12.20
C PHE A 48 -10.98 4.24 -12.06
N ASP A 49 -11.55 4.68 -13.18
CA ASP A 49 -12.77 5.51 -13.20
C ASP A 49 -14.06 4.70 -13.03
N ALA A 50 -13.96 3.37 -13.02
CA ALA A 50 -15.09 2.47 -12.82
C ALA A 50 -15.69 2.57 -11.40
N TYR A 51 -14.91 3.06 -10.42
CA TYR A 51 -15.35 3.17 -9.03
C TYR A 51 -15.14 4.59 -8.49
N PRO A 52 -16.16 5.20 -7.86
CA PRO A 52 -15.99 6.45 -7.15
C PRO A 52 -14.88 6.35 -6.11
N GLN A 53 -13.99 7.35 -6.04
CA GLN A 53 -12.90 7.42 -5.05
C GLN A 53 -13.39 7.17 -3.60
N GLN A 54 -14.62 7.63 -3.29
CA GLN A 54 -15.25 7.41 -1.99
C GLN A 54 -15.39 5.92 -1.62
N GLN A 55 -15.59 5.02 -2.59
CA GLN A 55 -15.67 3.58 -2.32
C GLN A 55 -14.33 3.01 -1.85
N TYR A 56 -13.22 3.44 -2.45
CA TYR A 56 -11.88 3.06 -1.98
C TYR A 56 -11.65 3.50 -0.53
N VAL A 57 -12.04 4.73 -0.21
CA VAL A 57 -11.92 5.27 1.15
C VAL A 57 -12.78 4.48 2.14
N GLN A 58 -14.01 4.12 1.78
CA GLN A 58 -14.88 3.30 2.64
C GLN A 58 -14.25 1.92 2.94
N VAL A 59 -13.72 1.24 1.92
CA VAL A 59 -13.03 -0.04 2.09
C VAL A 59 -11.78 0.13 2.95
N ALA A 60 -10.96 1.15 2.69
CA ALA A 60 -9.75 1.44 3.46
C ALA A 60 -10.06 1.78 4.94
N GLN A 61 -11.14 2.52 5.21
CA GLN A 61 -11.60 2.81 6.57
C GLN A 61 -12.08 1.56 7.31
N LEU A 62 -12.88 0.71 6.64
CA LEU A 62 -13.30 -0.58 7.20
C LEU A 62 -12.09 -1.46 7.49
N PHE A 63 -11.17 -1.58 6.54
CA PHE A 63 -9.92 -2.32 6.70
C PHE A 63 -9.08 -1.75 7.85
N GLY A 64 -9.02 -0.44 8.00
CA GLY A 64 -8.34 0.23 9.12
C GLY A 64 -8.93 -0.15 10.48
N LYS A 65 -10.26 -0.30 10.58
CA LYS A 65 -10.91 -0.83 11.79
C LYS A 65 -10.50 -2.28 12.08
N VAL A 66 -10.49 -3.15 11.06
CA VAL A 66 -10.04 -4.55 11.20
C VAL A 66 -8.58 -4.62 11.66
N THR A 67 -7.72 -3.82 11.05
CA THR A 67 -6.29 -3.79 11.39
C THR A 67 -6.04 -3.40 12.85
N ARG A 68 -6.81 -2.44 13.39
CA ARG A 68 -6.70 -2.00 14.79
C ARG A 68 -7.15 -3.05 15.80
N HIS A 69 -8.04 -3.96 15.40
CA HIS A 69 -8.56 -5.04 16.25
C HIS A 69 -7.97 -6.41 15.89
N HIS A 70 -6.99 -6.44 14.99
CA HIS A 70 -6.29 -7.67 14.65
C HIS A 70 -5.44 -8.12 15.85
N TYR A 71 -5.25 -9.43 16.05
CA TYR A 71 -4.55 -9.98 17.22
C TYR A 71 -3.07 -9.52 17.34
N ARG A 72 -2.51 -8.98 16.26
CA ARG A 72 -1.13 -8.49 16.16
C ARG A 72 -1.09 -7.13 15.49
N LYS A 73 -0.27 -6.22 16.01
CA LYS A 73 0.01 -4.91 15.40
C LYS A 73 0.77 -5.08 14.09
N MET A 74 0.13 -4.71 12.98
CA MET A 74 0.72 -4.79 11.64
C MET A 74 1.43 -3.49 11.25
N ASN A 75 2.63 -3.61 10.68
CA ASN A 75 3.37 -2.47 10.15
C ASN A 75 2.76 -1.96 8.82
N CYS A 76 3.20 -0.78 8.38
CA CYS A 76 2.65 -0.11 7.18
C CYS A 76 2.70 -1.00 5.93
N LEU A 77 3.80 -1.71 5.69
CA LEU A 77 3.93 -2.57 4.52
C LEU A 77 2.93 -3.72 4.51
N ARG A 78 2.83 -4.50 5.60
CA ARG A 78 1.86 -5.60 5.73
C ARG A 78 0.43 -5.09 5.48
N ARG A 79 0.11 -3.94 6.05
CA ARG A 79 -1.21 -3.29 5.90
C ARG A 79 -1.49 -2.90 4.45
N CYS A 80 -0.52 -2.28 3.77
CA CYS A 80 -0.69 -1.87 2.38
C CYS A 80 -0.82 -3.07 1.45
N MET A 81 -0.01 -4.11 1.64
CA MET A 81 -0.09 -5.32 0.82
C MET A 81 -1.43 -6.05 0.99
N ALA A 82 -1.90 -6.19 2.23
CA ALA A 82 -3.19 -6.80 2.51
C ALA A 82 -4.37 -5.96 1.98
N LEU A 83 -4.34 -4.63 2.14
CA LEU A 83 -5.38 -3.75 1.60
C LEU A 83 -5.39 -3.75 0.07
N LYS A 84 -4.21 -3.68 -0.55
CA LYS A 84 -4.06 -3.73 -2.01
C LYS A 84 -4.64 -5.02 -2.59
N GLU A 85 -4.33 -6.16 -1.98
CA GLU A 85 -4.88 -7.45 -2.41
C GLU A 85 -6.39 -7.54 -2.17
N LEU A 86 -6.88 -6.98 -1.07
CA LEU A 86 -8.32 -6.90 -0.82
C LEU A 86 -9.02 -6.11 -1.93
N LEU A 87 -8.49 -4.94 -2.28
CA LEU A 87 -9.02 -4.06 -3.32
C LEU A 87 -8.95 -4.72 -4.71
N ILE A 88 -7.83 -5.38 -5.07
CA ILE A 88 -7.71 -6.17 -6.31
C ILE A 88 -8.81 -7.23 -6.39
N SER A 89 -9.09 -7.91 -5.27
CA SER A 89 -10.13 -8.93 -5.23
C SER A 89 -11.56 -8.39 -5.36
N MET A 90 -11.72 -7.07 -5.32
CA MET A 90 -12.95 -6.34 -5.60
C MET A 90 -12.93 -5.66 -6.97
N HIS A 91 -11.93 -5.96 -7.81
CA HIS A 91 -11.67 -5.29 -9.09
C HIS A 91 -11.42 -3.77 -8.95
N MET A 92 -10.91 -3.35 -7.79
CA MET A 92 -10.59 -1.96 -7.46
C MET A 92 -9.07 -1.81 -7.39
N PRO A 93 -8.34 -1.66 -8.51
CA PRO A 93 -6.88 -1.58 -8.46
C PRO A 93 -6.40 -0.32 -7.70
N SER A 94 -5.22 -0.39 -7.08
CA SER A 94 -4.57 0.73 -6.39
C SER A 94 -3.06 0.66 -6.53
N ASN A 95 -2.39 1.81 -6.50
CA ASN A 95 -0.94 1.91 -6.57
C ASN A 95 -0.31 1.83 -5.19
N LEU A 96 0.77 1.05 -5.07
CA LEU A 96 1.57 0.98 -3.85
C LEU A 96 2.74 1.93 -3.98
N HIS A 97 2.96 2.71 -2.93
CA HIS A 97 4.07 3.64 -2.82
C HIS A 97 4.92 3.25 -1.61
N ILE A 98 6.23 3.43 -1.72
CA ILE A 98 7.18 3.25 -0.63
C ILE A 98 8.07 4.48 -0.59
N GLY A 99 8.15 5.11 0.57
CA GLY A 99 8.99 6.28 0.78
C GLY A 99 9.80 6.18 2.05
N VAL A 100 10.80 7.05 2.14
CA VAL A 100 11.66 7.17 3.31
C VAL A 100 11.78 8.62 3.73
N ARG A 101 12.06 8.83 5.01
CA ARG A 101 12.41 10.14 5.55
C ARG A 101 13.52 10.00 6.58
N PHE A 102 14.32 11.05 6.72
CA PHE A 102 15.23 11.21 7.83
C PHE A 102 14.51 11.95 8.95
N ALA A 103 14.08 11.21 9.97
CA ALA A 103 13.92 11.77 11.31
C ALA A 103 15.24 11.45 12.06
N PRO A 104 15.43 11.55 13.41
CA PRO A 104 16.74 11.23 14.01
C PRO A 104 17.30 9.85 13.60
N GLU A 105 16.45 8.96 13.08
CA GLU A 105 16.80 7.75 12.35
C GLU A 105 16.09 7.69 10.98
N LEU A 106 16.58 6.84 10.06
CA LEU A 106 15.93 6.55 8.78
C LEU A 106 14.62 5.79 9.01
N GLN A 107 13.51 6.35 8.53
CA GLN A 107 12.18 5.75 8.64
C GLN A 107 11.63 5.42 7.26
N ALA A 108 11.14 4.21 7.08
CA ALA A 108 10.43 3.77 5.86
C ALA A 108 8.93 3.72 6.10
N HIS A 109 8.17 4.12 5.08
CA HIS A 109 6.71 4.08 5.10
C HIS A 109 6.15 3.65 3.76
N SER A 110 4.93 3.15 3.76
CA SER A 110 4.23 2.73 2.56
C SER A 110 2.77 3.16 2.63
N TRP A 111 2.23 3.60 1.50
CA TRP A 111 0.84 4.03 1.36
C TRP A 111 0.26 3.54 0.03
N LEU A 112 -1.06 3.64 -0.11
CA LEU A 112 -1.77 3.33 -1.34
C LEU A 112 -2.39 4.60 -1.92
N SER A 113 -2.41 4.69 -3.26
CA SER A 113 -3.14 5.73 -3.98
C SER A 113 -3.98 5.19 -5.13
N VAL A 114 -4.94 5.99 -5.57
CA VAL A 114 -5.77 5.76 -6.76
C VAL A 114 -5.91 7.08 -7.48
N ASN A 115 -5.51 7.16 -8.75
CA ASN A 115 -5.48 8.41 -9.52
C ASN A 115 -4.79 9.56 -8.77
N GLY A 116 -3.68 9.27 -8.08
CA GLY A 116 -2.93 10.24 -7.28
C GLY A 116 -3.56 10.60 -5.91
N PHE A 117 -4.75 10.08 -5.59
CA PHE A 117 -5.41 10.29 -4.30
C PHE A 117 -4.99 9.22 -3.29
N ILE A 118 -4.48 9.61 -2.12
CA ILE A 118 -4.06 8.71 -1.04
C ILE A 118 -5.29 8.16 -0.32
N ILE A 119 -5.40 6.83 -0.18
CA ILE A 119 -6.63 6.19 0.31
C ILE A 119 -6.54 5.65 1.74
N ASN A 120 -5.34 5.41 2.27
CA ASN A 120 -5.14 4.71 3.55
C ASN A 120 -4.30 5.48 4.57
N ASP A 121 -3.88 6.70 4.23
CA ASP A 121 -3.09 7.59 5.06
C ASP A 121 -3.49 9.05 4.83
N SER A 122 -2.94 9.96 5.62
CA SER A 122 -3.13 11.41 5.45
C SER A 122 -2.11 11.97 4.46
N LYS A 123 -2.53 12.98 3.69
CA LYS A 123 -1.65 13.66 2.72
C LYS A 123 -0.48 14.34 3.43
N GLU A 124 -0.75 14.89 4.61
CA GLU A 124 0.22 15.58 5.46
C GLU A 124 1.32 14.60 5.90
N VAL A 125 0.95 13.40 6.37
CA VAL A 125 1.92 12.36 6.75
C VAL A 125 2.77 11.95 5.55
N VAL A 126 2.13 11.62 4.42
CA VAL A 126 2.83 11.15 3.22
C VAL A 126 3.77 12.22 2.66
N SER A 127 3.40 13.50 2.70
CA SER A 127 4.24 14.59 2.21
C SER A 127 5.58 14.75 2.93
N THR A 128 5.74 14.12 4.11
CA THR A 128 7.01 14.11 4.85
C THR A 128 7.98 13.02 4.39
N TYR A 129 7.56 12.14 3.47
CA TYR A 129 8.38 11.06 2.93
C TYR A 129 8.76 11.34 1.48
N THR A 130 10.02 11.07 1.14
CA THR A 130 10.48 11.02 -0.25
C THR A 130 10.19 9.64 -0.82
N GLU A 131 9.34 9.58 -1.83
CA GLU A 131 9.00 8.32 -2.49
C GLU A 131 10.20 7.76 -3.30
N ILE A 132 10.40 6.44 -3.20
CA ILE A 132 11.45 5.73 -3.95
C ILE A 132 10.85 5.27 -5.29
N THR A 133 10.88 6.13 -6.30
CA THR A 133 10.37 5.85 -7.65
C THR A 133 11.41 5.17 -8.54
N ASN A 134 12.69 5.48 -8.34
CA ASN A 134 13.82 4.86 -9.01
C ASN A 134 14.94 4.61 -8.00
N LYS A 135 15.17 3.34 -7.66
CA LYS A 135 16.16 2.94 -6.63
C LYS A 135 17.55 3.48 -6.95
N SER A 136 17.98 3.39 -8.21
CA SER A 136 19.29 3.87 -8.68
C SER A 136 19.44 5.39 -8.59
N GLN A 137 18.41 6.13 -8.98
CA GLN A 137 18.42 7.60 -8.91
C GLN A 137 18.40 8.10 -7.46
N PHE A 138 17.61 7.46 -6.60
CA PHE A 138 17.46 7.84 -5.20
C PHE A 138 18.81 7.88 -4.46
N PHE A 139 19.64 6.84 -4.59
CA PHE A 139 20.95 6.80 -3.94
C PHE A 139 22.00 7.74 -4.56
N GLN A 140 21.87 8.12 -5.83
CA GLN A 140 22.79 9.06 -6.48
C GLN A 140 22.54 10.51 -6.00
N THR A 141 21.28 10.95 -5.96
CA THR A 141 20.92 12.33 -5.57
C THR A 141 21.27 12.63 -4.11
N SER A 142 21.21 11.63 -3.23
CA SER A 142 21.57 11.78 -1.81
C SER A 142 23.06 11.95 -1.55
N ILE A 143 23.93 11.56 -2.49
CA ILE A 143 25.40 11.72 -2.37
C ILE A 143 25.85 13.08 -2.93
N SER A 144 25.11 13.65 -3.89
CA SER A 144 25.46 14.94 -4.51
C SER A 144 25.11 16.17 -3.66
N THR A 145 24.50 15.96 -2.50
CA THR A 145 24.02 17.01 -1.58
C THR A 145 24.72 16.98 -0.21
N LEU A 146 25.79 16.18 -0.10
CA LEU A 146 26.77 16.18 0.99
C LEU A 146 28.09 16.77 0.48
#